data_AF-A1AQ98-F1
#
_entry.id   AF-A1AQ98-F1
#
_cell.length_a   1.000
_cell.length_b   1.000
_cell.length_c   1.000
_cell.angle_alpha   90.00
_cell.angle_beta   90.00
_cell.angle_gamma   90.00
#
_symmetry.space_group_name_H-M   'P 1'
#
loop_
_entity.id
_entity.type
_entity.pdbx_description
1 polymer ?
#
loop_
_entity_poly.entity_id
_entity_poly.type
_entity_poly.pdbx_seq_one_letter_code
_entity_poly.pdbx_strand_id
1 'polypeptide(L)'
;MNRKLRTEKFTPCPVDDGDELYPNGIFVFNITKMAQFIADNGISCEEVLVSDFSRGSSKWKEDYVESVNITNPVIVAEIAPGRYNVIDGNHRMEKARRLGLEKLMAYRLGPELHMQFLTTEQGYLAYVDYWNSKLKAAKRL
;
A
#
# COMPACT_ATOMS: atom_id res chain seq x y z
N MET A 1 -13.28 -17.58 -5.19
CA MET A 1 -11.79 -17.56 -5.13
C MET A 1 -11.34 -17.72 -3.68
N ASN A 2 -10.35 -18.57 -3.42
CA ASN A 2 -9.83 -18.79 -2.07
C ASN A 2 -8.85 -17.66 -1.72
N ARG A 3 -9.24 -16.74 -0.83
CA ARG A 3 -8.40 -15.59 -0.42
C ARG A 3 -7.30 -15.94 0.58
N LYS A 4 -7.20 -17.21 1.00
CA LYS A 4 -6.25 -17.67 2.01
C LYS A 4 -4.83 -17.66 1.41
N LEU A 5 -3.90 -16.98 2.08
CA LEU A 5 -2.50 -16.96 1.71
C LEU A 5 -1.82 -18.24 2.17
N ARG A 6 -0.88 -18.73 1.35
CA ARG A 6 0.00 -19.85 1.70
C ARG A 6 1.38 -19.29 2.03
N THR A 7 2.05 -19.93 2.99
CA THR A 7 3.46 -19.68 3.25
C THR A 7 4.26 -20.37 2.15
N GLU A 8 5.04 -19.60 1.42
CA GLU A 8 6.00 -20.11 0.44
C GLU A 8 7.42 -19.75 0.87
N LYS A 9 8.42 -20.28 0.16
CA LYS A 9 9.80 -19.88 0.40
C LYS A 9 9.92 -18.40 0.05
N PHE A 10 10.20 -17.57 1.06
CA PHE A 10 10.25 -16.13 0.92
C PHE A 10 11.68 -15.63 1.03
N THR A 11 12.08 -14.79 0.08
CA THR A 11 13.32 -14.03 0.16
C THR A 11 12.94 -12.58 0.47
N PRO A 12 13.41 -12.02 1.60
CA PRO A 12 13.14 -10.62 1.92
C PRO A 12 13.54 -9.67 0.80
N CYS A 13 12.70 -8.69 0.53
CA CYS A 13 13.01 -7.64 -0.43
C CYS A 13 14.25 -6.87 0.07
N PRO A 14 15.30 -6.73 -0.75
CA PRO A 14 16.48 -5.99 -0.35
C PRO A 14 16.12 -4.53 -0.05
N VAL A 15 16.91 -3.92 0.83
CA VAL A 15 16.81 -2.50 1.17
C VAL A 15 18.15 -1.88 0.84
N ASP A 16 18.15 -1.01 -0.16
CA ASP A 16 19.33 -0.24 -0.55
C ASP A 16 19.31 1.16 0.09
N ASP A 17 20.47 1.81 0.14
CA ASP A 17 20.58 3.18 0.64
C ASP A 17 19.70 4.13 -0.18
N GLY A 18 18.80 4.85 0.50
CA GLY A 18 17.88 5.78 -0.12
C GLY A 18 16.53 5.18 -0.55
N ASP A 19 16.30 3.87 -0.34
CA ASP A 19 14.98 3.28 -0.57
C ASP A 19 13.93 3.88 0.38
N GLU A 20 12.74 4.17 -0.17
CA GLU A 20 11.58 4.57 0.62
C GLU A 20 10.91 3.33 1.20
N LEU A 21 10.73 3.33 2.52
CA LEU A 21 10.11 2.24 3.25
C LEU A 21 8.81 2.69 3.91
N TYR A 22 7.78 1.84 3.82
CA TYR A 22 6.50 2.04 4.50
C TYR A 22 6.35 1.06 5.67
N PRO A 23 6.43 1.52 6.93
CA PRO A 23 6.13 0.71 8.10
C PRO A 23 4.63 0.71 8.43
N ASN A 24 4.07 -0.48 8.62
CA ASN A 24 2.73 -0.71 9.16
C ASN A 24 2.81 -1.71 10.32
N GLY A 25 3.19 -1.20 11.49
CA GLY A 25 3.58 -2.05 12.62
C GLY A 25 4.88 -2.80 12.31
N ILE A 26 4.86 -4.12 12.45
CA ILE A 26 6.01 -4.98 12.13
C ILE A 26 6.16 -5.28 10.62
N PHE A 27 5.19 -4.87 9.81
CA PHE A 27 5.23 -5.06 8.37
C PHE A 27 5.93 -3.86 7.74
N VAL A 28 7.13 -4.05 7.20
CA VAL A 28 7.90 -2.99 6.53
C VAL A 28 8.00 -3.35 5.06
N PHE A 29 7.48 -2.48 4.20
CA PHE A 29 7.45 -2.67 2.75
C PHE A 29 8.46 -1.74 2.07
N ASN A 30 9.19 -2.24 1.08
CA ASN A 30 10.02 -1.42 0.21
C ASN A 30 9.18 -0.80 -0.91
N ILE A 31 8.91 0.50 -0.81
CA ILE A 31 8.06 1.25 -1.74
C ILE A 31 8.81 1.55 -3.03
N THR A 32 10.11 1.84 -2.98
CA THR A 32 10.92 2.08 -4.18
C THR A 32 10.87 0.88 -5.11
N LYS A 33 11.16 -0.33 -4.61
CA LYS A 33 11.13 -1.56 -5.42
C LYS A 33 9.72 -1.89 -5.89
N MET A 34 8.71 -1.58 -5.09
CA MET A 34 7.30 -1.78 -5.47
C MET A 34 6.88 -0.86 -6.62
N ALA A 35 7.25 0.43 -6.57
CA ALA A 35 6.98 1.38 -7.64
C ALA A 35 7.68 0.98 -8.95
N GLN A 36 8.93 0.51 -8.86
CA GLN A 36 9.66 -0.02 -10.01
C GLN A 36 8.95 -1.23 -10.60
N PHE A 37 8.56 -2.20 -9.78
CA PHE A 37 7.80 -3.37 -10.23
C PHE A 37 6.50 -3.00 -10.93
N ILE A 38 5.74 -2.04 -10.38
CA ILE A 38 4.51 -1.54 -11.01
C ILE A 38 4.79 -1.01 -12.41
N ALA A 39 5.83 -0.19 -12.55
CA ALA A 39 6.21 0.41 -13.83
C ALA A 39 6.64 -0.65 -14.85
N ASP A 40 7.44 -1.63 -14.42
CA ASP A 40 7.99 -2.67 -15.29
C ASP A 40 6.95 -3.71 -15.75
N ASN A 41 5.89 -3.92 -14.95
CA ASN A 41 4.89 -4.96 -15.20
C ASN A 41 3.56 -4.41 -15.74
N GLY A 42 3.46 -3.09 -15.99
CA GLY A 42 2.28 -2.49 -16.60
C GLY A 42 1.00 -2.69 -15.78
N ILE A 43 1.09 -2.64 -14.45
CA ILE A 43 -0.07 -2.79 -13.57
C ILE A 43 -1.08 -1.68 -13.89
N SER A 44 -2.35 -2.03 -14.12
CA SER A 44 -3.38 -1.06 -14.44
C SER A 44 -3.68 -0.13 -13.26
N CYS A 45 -3.86 1.15 -13.53
CA CYS A 45 -4.43 2.08 -12.58
C CYS A 45 -5.96 2.02 -12.61
N GLU A 46 -6.59 2.29 -11.47
CA GLU A 46 -8.04 2.50 -11.36
C GLU A 46 -8.35 3.77 -10.56
N GLU A 47 -9.56 4.29 -10.71
CA GLU A 47 -10.03 5.39 -9.88
C GLU A 47 -10.39 4.88 -8.48
N VAL A 48 -9.92 5.57 -7.45
CA VAL A 48 -10.32 5.35 -6.06
C VAL A 48 -10.92 6.61 -5.47
N LEU A 49 -11.86 6.46 -4.52
CA LEU A 49 -12.45 7.59 -3.83
C LEU A 49 -11.47 8.17 -2.81
N VAL A 50 -11.29 9.49 -2.83
CA VAL A 50 -10.44 10.19 -1.86
C VAL A 50 -11.00 10.07 -0.43
N SER A 51 -12.31 9.89 -0.30
CA SER A 51 -13.00 9.68 0.99
C SER A 51 -12.76 8.31 1.62
N ASP A 52 -12.34 7.30 0.85
CA ASP A 52 -12.11 5.94 1.37
C ASP A 52 -10.87 5.87 2.26
N PHE A 53 -9.99 6.87 2.17
CA PHE A 53 -8.72 6.91 2.89
C PHE A 53 -8.73 8.01 3.94
N SER A 54 -8.43 7.63 5.19
CA SER A 54 -8.35 8.58 6.30
C SER A 54 -7.25 9.62 6.07
N ARG A 55 -7.48 10.85 6.57
CA ARG A 55 -6.39 11.82 6.74
C ARG A 55 -5.33 11.21 7.65
N GLY A 56 -4.12 11.02 7.13
CA GLY A 56 -2.98 10.66 7.97
C GLY A 56 -2.79 11.68 9.09
N SER A 57 -2.22 11.26 10.21
CA SER A 57 -1.92 12.13 11.36
C SER A 57 -0.62 12.92 11.21
N SER A 58 0.06 12.80 10.08
CA SER A 58 1.32 13.46 9.80
C SER A 58 1.12 14.97 9.64
N LYS A 59 1.96 15.76 10.32
CA LYS A 59 2.09 17.20 10.06
C LYS A 59 2.51 17.37 8.59
N TRP A 60 1.59 17.85 7.77
CA TRP A 60 1.84 18.09 6.36
C TRP A 60 2.83 19.24 6.21
N LYS A 61 3.86 19.06 5.38
CA LYS A 61 4.69 20.17 4.92
C LYS A 61 3.91 20.88 3.82
N GLU A 62 3.35 22.04 4.13
CA GLU A 62 2.42 22.77 3.25
C GLU A 62 3.01 23.00 1.84
N ASP A 63 4.25 23.49 1.75
CA ASP A 63 4.95 23.72 0.48
C ASP A 63 5.11 22.43 -0.36
N TYR A 64 5.22 21.27 0.32
CA TYR A 64 5.33 19.99 -0.36
C TYR A 64 3.97 19.48 -0.85
N VAL A 65 2.89 19.75 -0.09
CA VAL A 65 1.54 19.45 -0.55
C VAL A 65 1.20 20.28 -1.78
N GLU A 66 1.60 21.55 -1.87
CA GLU A 66 1.28 22.36 -3.06
C GLU A 66 2.05 21.95 -4.31
N SER A 67 3.30 21.49 -4.17
CA SER A 67 4.17 21.13 -5.30
C SER A 67 3.89 19.75 -5.91
N VAL A 68 3.20 18.84 -5.21
CA VAL A 68 2.98 17.49 -5.75
C VAL A 68 2.02 17.48 -6.95
N ASN A 69 2.35 16.66 -7.95
CA ASN A 69 1.49 16.45 -9.12
C ASN A 69 0.43 15.37 -8.83
N ILE A 70 -0.84 15.75 -8.82
CA ILE A 70 -1.99 14.86 -8.57
C ILE A 70 -2.33 13.95 -9.75
N THR A 71 -1.79 14.20 -10.96
CA THR A 71 -2.00 13.30 -12.10
C THR A 71 -1.18 12.02 -11.98
N ASN A 72 -0.16 12.02 -11.10
CA ASN A 72 0.62 10.82 -10.80
C ASN A 72 -0.18 9.91 -9.88
N PRO A 73 -0.41 8.63 -10.25
CA PRO A 73 -1.17 7.71 -9.43
C PRO A 73 -0.59 7.54 -8.02
N VAL A 74 -1.46 7.26 -7.06
CA VAL A 74 -1.04 6.83 -5.71
C VAL A 74 -0.89 5.31 -5.68
N ILE A 75 -0.23 4.77 -4.65
CA ILE A 75 -0.19 3.32 -4.43
C ILE A 75 -1.02 3.01 -3.19
N VAL A 76 -2.01 2.14 -3.36
CA VAL A 76 -2.83 1.63 -2.26
C VAL A 76 -2.72 0.13 -2.17
N ALA A 77 -2.50 -0.40 -0.97
CA ALA A 77 -2.33 -1.83 -0.75
C ALA A 77 -3.38 -2.38 0.21
N GLU A 78 -3.89 -3.57 -0.10
CA GLU A 78 -4.83 -4.30 0.74
C GLU A 78 -4.10 -4.89 1.96
N ILE A 79 -4.00 -4.13 3.06
CA ILE A 79 -3.27 -4.56 4.26
C ILE A 79 -4.00 -5.62 5.10
N ALA A 80 -5.31 -5.76 4.90
CA ALA A 80 -6.16 -6.79 5.49
C ALA A 80 -7.36 -7.01 4.56
N PRO A 81 -8.07 -8.15 4.64
CA PRO A 81 -9.20 -8.41 3.74
C PRO A 81 -10.24 -7.28 3.73
N GLY A 82 -10.40 -6.62 2.59
CA GLY A 82 -11.31 -5.49 2.36
C GLY A 82 -10.78 -4.12 2.82
N ARG A 83 -9.62 -4.05 3.45
CA ARG A 83 -9.05 -2.83 4.03
C ARG A 83 -7.79 -2.42 3.27
N TYR A 84 -7.85 -1.22 2.70
CA TYR A 84 -6.76 -0.64 1.91
C TYR A 84 -6.14 0.55 2.65
N ASN A 85 -4.82 0.66 2.57
CA ASN A 85 -4.07 1.83 3.03
C ASN A 85 -3.37 2.51 1.86
N VAL A 86 -3.22 3.84 1.92
CA VAL A 86 -2.29 4.58 1.06
C VAL A 86 -0.87 4.34 1.56
N ILE A 87 -0.06 3.70 0.74
CA ILE A 87 1.33 3.36 1.07
C ILE A 87 2.34 4.24 0.35
N ASP A 88 1.95 4.83 -0.80
CA ASP A 88 2.65 5.95 -1.44
C ASP A 88 1.63 6.98 -1.94
N GLY A 89 1.99 8.27 -1.87
CA GLY A 89 1.18 9.37 -2.39
C GLY A 89 0.25 10.02 -1.36
N ASN A 90 0.54 9.91 -0.06
CA ASN A 90 -0.26 10.57 1.00
C ASN A 90 -0.45 12.08 0.76
N HIS A 91 0.59 12.79 0.32
CA HIS A 91 0.50 14.21 -0.02
C HIS A 91 -0.39 14.47 -1.25
N ARG A 92 -0.38 13.58 -2.26
CA ARG A 92 -1.25 13.68 -3.44
C ARG A 92 -2.72 13.50 -3.04
N MET A 93 -3.00 12.51 -2.17
CA MET A 93 -4.31 12.30 -1.57
C MET A 93 -4.80 13.52 -0.77
N GLU A 94 -3.92 14.14 0.02
CA GLU A 94 -4.28 15.34 0.78
C GLU A 94 -4.50 16.56 -0.12
N LYS A 95 -3.66 16.77 -1.14
CA LYS A 95 -3.88 17.83 -2.14
C LYS A 95 -5.22 17.65 -2.86
N ALA A 96 -5.53 16.45 -3.33
CA ALA A 96 -6.81 16.17 -3.99
C ALA A 96 -8.01 16.48 -3.08
N ARG A 97 -7.92 16.12 -1.79
CA ARG A 97 -8.94 16.46 -0.81
C ARG A 97 -9.13 17.96 -0.63
N ARG A 98 -8.04 18.73 -0.57
CA ARG A 98 -8.08 20.20 -0.44
C ARG A 98 -8.64 20.88 -1.68
N LEU A 99 -8.42 20.29 -2.85
CA LEU A 99 -8.99 20.74 -4.13
C LEU A 99 -10.44 20.30 -4.33
N GLY A 100 -11.03 19.52 -3.41
CA GLY A 100 -12.40 19.02 -3.53
C GLY A 100 -12.57 17.93 -4.59
N LEU A 101 -11.50 17.25 -4.98
CA LEU A 101 -11.56 16.13 -5.93
C LEU A 101 -12.13 14.88 -5.24
N GLU A 102 -13.13 14.26 -5.87
CA GLU A 102 -13.75 13.04 -5.35
C GLU A 102 -12.89 11.80 -5.58
N LYS A 103 -12.10 11.79 -6.65
CA LYS A 103 -11.37 10.62 -7.14
C LYS A 103 -9.91 10.93 -7.47
N LEU A 104 -9.08 9.90 -7.37
CA LEU A 104 -7.70 9.89 -7.85
C LEU A 104 -7.38 8.57 -8.54
N MET A 105 -6.43 8.59 -9.47
CA MET A 105 -5.85 7.37 -10.01
C MET A 105 -4.96 6.68 -8.97
N ALA A 106 -5.09 5.37 -8.86
CA ALA A 106 -4.27 4.56 -7.97
C ALA A 106 -3.89 3.21 -8.57
N TYR A 107 -2.70 2.73 -8.23
CA TYR A 107 -2.36 1.32 -8.32
C TYR A 107 -2.91 0.63 -7.07
N ARG A 108 -3.91 -0.23 -7.25
CA ARG A 108 -4.54 -0.98 -6.16
C ARG A 108 -3.99 -2.39 -6.10
N LEU A 109 -3.15 -2.64 -5.09
CA LEU A 109 -2.43 -3.90 -4.96
C LEU A 109 -3.11 -4.84 -3.97
N GLY A 110 -3.45 -6.05 -4.45
CA GLY A 110 -3.83 -7.17 -3.59
C GLY A 110 -2.63 -7.74 -2.83
N PRO A 111 -2.87 -8.60 -1.82
CA PRO A 111 -1.81 -9.17 -0.96
C PRO A 111 -0.70 -9.85 -1.74
N GLU A 112 -1.05 -10.66 -2.75
CA GLU A 112 -0.07 -11.40 -3.55
C GLU A 112 0.91 -10.49 -4.30
N LEU A 113 0.46 -9.30 -4.70
CA LEU A 113 1.31 -8.35 -5.41
C LEU A 113 2.25 -7.60 -4.48
N HIS A 114 1.80 -7.18 -3.29
CA HIS A 114 2.61 -6.30 -2.44
C HIS A 114 3.43 -7.04 -1.36
N MET A 115 3.07 -8.27 -0.99
CA MET A 115 3.76 -9.01 0.07
C MET A 115 5.21 -9.39 -0.28
N GLN A 116 5.53 -9.48 -1.57
CA GLN A 116 6.90 -9.72 -2.05
C GLN A 116 7.87 -8.58 -1.68
N PHE A 117 7.35 -7.40 -1.33
CA PHE A 117 8.15 -6.23 -0.95
C PHE A 117 8.39 -6.13 0.56
N LEU A 118 8.01 -7.14 1.34
CA LEU A 118 8.35 -7.19 2.76
C LEU A 118 9.86 -7.33 2.95
N THR A 119 10.44 -6.54 3.85
CA THR A 119 11.90 -6.46 4.02
C THR A 119 12.45 -7.48 5.02
N THR A 120 11.60 -8.29 5.65
CA THR A 120 12.01 -9.33 6.60
C THR A 120 11.17 -10.59 6.46
N GLU A 121 11.78 -11.75 6.69
CA GLU A 121 11.08 -13.03 6.69
C GLU A 121 10.06 -13.12 7.82
N GLN A 122 10.41 -12.61 9.01
CA GLN A 122 9.49 -12.52 10.14
C GLN A 122 8.25 -11.69 9.79
N GLY A 123 8.42 -10.55 9.12
CA GLY A 123 7.31 -9.71 8.67
C GLY A 123 6.40 -10.46 7.68
N TYR A 124 6.98 -11.20 6.73
CA TYR A 124 6.23 -12.04 5.80
C TYR A 124 5.40 -13.13 6.48
N LEU A 125 6.02 -13.92 7.35
CA LEU A 125 5.34 -14.99 8.08
C LEU A 125 4.19 -14.42 8.93
N ALA A 126 4.46 -13.34 9.67
CA ALA A 126 3.47 -12.68 10.47
C ALA A 126 2.33 -12.08 9.63
N TYR A 127 2.61 -11.60 8.40
CA TYR A 127 1.60 -11.08 7.50
C TYR A 127 0.65 -12.19 7.02
N VAL A 128 1.19 -13.34 6.60
CA VAL A 128 0.39 -14.51 6.17
C VAL A 128 -0.53 -14.97 7.30
N ASP A 129 -0.01 -15.08 8.52
CA ASP A 129 -0.78 -15.47 9.70
C ASP A 129 -1.85 -14.43 10.05
N TYR A 130 -1.47 -13.15 10.07
CA TYR A 130 -2.39 -12.05 10.31
C TYR A 130 -3.55 -12.07 9.31
N TRP A 131 -3.25 -12.12 8.01
CA TRP A 131 -4.25 -12.15 6.94
C TRP A 131 -5.22 -13.31 7.09
N ASN A 132 -4.69 -14.52 7.27
CA ASN A 132 -5.48 -15.74 7.40
C ASN A 132 -6.35 -15.72 8.67
N SER A 133 -5.85 -15.12 9.76
CA SER A 133 -6.63 -14.92 11.00
C SER A 133 -7.83 -14.00 10.76
N LYS A 134 -7.66 -12.91 9.99
CA LYS A 134 -8.75 -11.97 9.66
C LYS A 134 -9.81 -12.60 8.76
N LEU A 135 -9.40 -13.40 7.78
CA LEU A 135 -10.34 -14.17 6.96
C LEU A 135 -11.18 -15.14 7.80
N LYS A 136 -10.57 -15.80 8.78
CA LYS A 136 -11.28 -16.71 9.69
C LYS A 136 -12.28 -15.97 10.56
N ALA A 137 -11.93 -14.78 11.04
CA ALA A 137 -12.84 -13.94 11.83
C ALA A 137 -14.03 -13.45 10.98
N ALA A 138 -13.78 -13.00 9.75
CA ALA A 138 -14.83 -12.52 8.85
C ALA A 138 -15.84 -13.60 8.44
N LYS A 139 -15.42 -14.88 8.34
CA LYS A 139 -16.32 -16.02 8.05
C LYS A 139 -17.23 -16.44 9.21
N ARG A 140 -16.98 -15.93 10.42
CA ARG A 140 -17.75 -16.24 11.63
C ARG A 140 -18.87 -15.22 11.91
N LEU A 141 -18.95 -14.17 11.09
CA LEU A 141 -20.01 -13.18 11.05
C LEU A 141 -20.98 -13.52 9.94
#